data_AF-A0A1Z4LI28-F1
#
_entry.id   AF-A0A1Z4LI28-F1
#
_cell.length_a   1.000
_cell.length_b   1.000
_cell.length_c   1.000
_cell.angle_alpha   90.00
_cell.angle_beta   90.00
_cell.angle_gamma   90.00
#
_symmetry.space_group_name_H-M   'P 1'
#
loop_
_entity.id
_entity.type
_entity.pdbx_description
1 polymer ?
#
loop_
_entity_poly.entity_id
_entity_poly.type
_entity_poly.pdbx_seq_one_letter_code
_entity_poly.pdbx_strand_id
1 'polypeptide(L)'
;MKKTPVDLYRRGSANSPKMDNVRPNKDVAVYENNDELWVMETVGGESPGGISTFSKLGKGKNWWKLDANTEIPVEVELINDHSYHWLWKPRHNMPLSKYKAALTSIANSFKKVS
;
A
#
# COMPACT_ATOMS: atom_id res chain seq x y z
N MET A 1 10.95 4.39 14.32
CA MET A 1 9.94 4.00 13.30
C MET A 1 10.64 3.60 12.01
N LYS A 2 10.13 2.62 11.25
CA LYS A 2 10.70 2.23 9.95
C LYS A 2 10.42 3.36 8.93
N LYS A 3 11.31 3.53 7.95
CA LYS A 3 11.19 4.54 6.89
C LYS A 3 11.33 3.89 5.51
N THR A 4 10.75 4.51 4.47
CA THR A 4 10.91 4.06 3.09
C THR A 4 12.38 4.13 2.66
N PRO A 5 12.97 3.07 2.08
CA PRO A 5 14.38 3.06 1.75
C PRO A 5 14.71 3.75 0.41
N VAL A 6 13.69 3.93 -0.44
CA VAL A 6 13.81 4.49 -1.79
C VAL A 6 12.59 5.36 -2.10
N ASP A 7 12.72 6.19 -3.14
CA ASP A 7 11.57 6.85 -3.73
C ASP A 7 10.60 5.81 -4.30
N LEU A 8 9.31 6.02 -4.07
CA LEU A 8 8.26 5.13 -4.54
C LEU A 8 7.28 5.89 -5.42
N TYR A 9 6.80 5.19 -6.44
CA TYR A 9 5.92 5.73 -7.46
C TYR A 9 4.65 4.89 -7.53
N ARG A 10 3.51 5.55 -7.72
CA ARG A 10 2.23 4.88 -7.98
C ARG A 10 1.44 5.64 -9.01
N ARG A 11 0.83 4.90 -9.94
CA ARG A 11 -0.16 5.46 -10.83
C ARG A 11 -1.50 5.54 -10.10
N GLY A 12 -2.06 6.73 -10.05
CA GLY A 12 -3.34 6.99 -9.40
C GLY A 12 -4.34 7.62 -10.36
N SER A 13 -5.11 8.56 -9.82
CA SER A 13 -6.04 9.41 -10.53
C SER A 13 -5.52 10.85 -10.59
N ALA A 14 -6.30 11.74 -11.20
CA ALA A 14 -5.96 13.16 -11.25
C ALA A 14 -5.70 13.78 -9.86
N ASN A 15 -6.35 13.25 -8.82
CA ASN A 15 -6.42 13.88 -7.50
C ASN A 15 -5.95 12.97 -6.34
N SER A 16 -5.48 11.76 -6.62
CA SER A 16 -5.05 10.84 -5.55
C SER A 16 -4.14 9.72 -6.08
N PRO A 17 -3.12 9.27 -5.31
CA PRO A 17 -2.32 8.08 -5.60
C PRO A 17 -3.12 6.77 -5.44
N LYS A 18 -4.35 6.81 -4.92
CA LYS A 18 -5.23 5.64 -4.71
C LYS A 18 -4.56 4.56 -3.83
N MET A 19 -3.88 4.95 -2.76
CA MET A 19 -3.30 4.00 -1.81
C MET A 19 -4.38 3.25 -1.04
N ASP A 20 -5.43 3.94 -0.62
CA ASP A 20 -6.57 3.44 0.16
C ASP A 20 -7.63 2.69 -0.67
N ASN A 21 -7.47 2.65 -2.00
CA ASN A 21 -8.33 1.93 -2.93
C ASN A 21 -8.01 0.42 -2.92
N VAL A 22 -8.10 -0.19 -1.74
CA VAL A 22 -7.88 -1.61 -1.49
C VAL A 22 -9.07 -2.42 -1.99
N ARG A 23 -8.81 -3.39 -2.87
CA ARG A 23 -9.80 -4.32 -3.42
C ARG A 23 -9.71 -5.67 -2.69
N PRO A 24 -10.72 -6.02 -1.87
CA PRO A 24 -10.76 -7.31 -1.18
C PRO A 24 -10.67 -8.49 -2.16
N ASN A 25 -9.94 -9.54 -1.78
CA ASN A 25 -9.67 -10.76 -2.56
C ASN A 25 -8.94 -10.53 -3.90
N LYS A 26 -8.39 -9.32 -4.11
CA LYS A 26 -7.57 -9.00 -5.29
C LYS A 26 -6.24 -8.38 -4.90
N ASP A 27 -6.27 -7.37 -4.04
CA ASP A 27 -5.05 -6.75 -3.50
C ASP A 27 -4.64 -7.44 -2.19
N VAL A 28 -5.60 -7.78 -1.34
CA VAL A 28 -5.40 -8.45 -0.04
C VAL A 28 -6.45 -9.52 0.16
N ALA A 29 -6.11 -10.57 0.92
CA ALA A 29 -7.07 -11.57 1.39
C ALA A 29 -7.88 -10.99 2.55
N VAL A 30 -9.16 -11.33 2.60
CA VAL A 30 -10.06 -10.86 3.65
C VAL A 30 -10.89 -11.99 4.22
N TYR A 31 -11.38 -11.79 5.44
CA TYR A 31 -12.34 -12.67 6.10
C TYR A 31 -13.29 -11.83 6.96
N GLU A 32 -14.47 -12.37 7.24
CA GLU A 32 -15.44 -11.74 8.13
C GLU A 32 -15.18 -12.17 9.58
N ASN A 33 -15.24 -11.20 10.50
CA ASN A 33 -15.10 -11.42 11.93
C ASN A 33 -16.00 -10.43 12.68
N ASN A 34 -17.02 -10.94 13.39
CA ASN A 34 -18.02 -10.13 14.11
C ASN A 34 -18.65 -9.04 13.22
N ASP A 35 -19.18 -9.43 12.05
CA ASP A 35 -19.82 -8.53 11.08
C ASP A 35 -18.92 -7.41 10.52
N GLU A 36 -17.60 -7.50 10.74
CA GLU A 36 -16.59 -6.60 10.18
C GLU A 36 -15.66 -7.36 9.22
N LEU A 37 -15.26 -6.71 8.13
CA LEU A 37 -14.30 -7.26 7.18
C LEU A 37 -12.87 -7.02 7.65
N TRP A 38 -12.10 -8.09 7.82
CA TRP A 38 -10.71 -8.07 8.26
C TRP A 38 -9.78 -8.41 7.11
N VAL A 39 -8.59 -7.81 7.09
CA VAL A 39 -7.50 -8.15 6.17
C VAL A 39 -6.56 -9.16 6.83
N MET A 40 -6.06 -10.09 6.03
CA MET A 40 -5.04 -11.05 6.46
C MET A 40 -3.64 -10.52 6.20
N GLU A 41 -2.68 -10.89 7.06
CA GLU A 41 -1.25 -10.58 6.85
C GLU A 41 -0.69 -11.19 5.55
N THR A 42 -1.18 -12.38 5.17
CA THR A 42 -0.80 -13.10 3.96
C THR A 42 -2.02 -13.57 3.17
N VAL A 43 -1.85 -13.70 1.86
CA VAL A 43 -2.80 -14.26 0.89
C VAL A 43 -2.42 -15.71 0.64
N GLY A 44 -3.38 -16.63 0.83
CA GLY A 44 -3.17 -18.06 0.58
C GLY A 44 -2.11 -18.72 1.47
N GLY A 45 -1.79 -18.13 2.62
CA GLY A 45 -0.79 -18.64 3.57
C GLY A 45 0.67 -18.38 3.21
N GLU A 46 0.98 -18.13 1.93
CA GLU A 46 2.37 -18.07 1.45
C GLU A 46 2.75 -16.72 0.81
N SER A 47 1.81 -16.02 0.19
CA SER A 47 2.12 -14.82 -0.60
C SER A 47 1.66 -13.55 0.11
N PRO A 48 2.47 -12.49 0.15
CA PRO A 48 2.03 -11.22 0.72
C PRO A 48 1.01 -10.56 -0.21
N GLY A 49 -0.11 -10.08 0.35
CA GLY A 49 -1.06 -9.20 -0.34
C GLY A 49 -0.80 -7.74 0.06
N GLY A 50 -1.14 -6.80 -0.82
CA GLY A 50 -1.00 -5.39 -0.49
C GLY A 50 -1.18 -4.44 -1.67
N ILE A 51 -0.84 -3.19 -1.42
CA ILE A 51 -0.92 -2.13 -2.43
C ILE A 51 0.43 -1.93 -3.09
N SER A 52 0.46 -2.03 -4.41
CA SER A 52 1.68 -1.89 -5.21
C SER A 52 2.16 -0.44 -5.32
N THR A 53 3.47 -0.27 -5.16
CA THR A 53 4.27 0.89 -5.55
C THR A 53 5.50 0.42 -6.29
N PHE A 54 6.23 1.36 -6.91
CA PHE A 54 7.38 1.02 -7.74
C PHE A 54 8.56 1.93 -7.43
N SER A 55 9.80 1.43 -7.44
CA SER A 55 10.99 2.29 -7.29
C SER A 55 11.43 2.96 -8.60
N LYS A 56 10.64 2.81 -9.66
CA LYS A 56 10.84 3.48 -10.95
C LYS A 56 9.53 4.12 -11.40
N LEU A 57 9.63 5.34 -11.92
CA LEU A 57 8.52 6.02 -12.57
C LEU A 57 8.17 5.29 -13.88
N GLY A 58 6.89 4.95 -14.05
CA GLY A 58 6.41 4.34 -15.29
C GLY A 58 6.00 5.37 -16.35
N LYS A 59 5.45 4.89 -17.46
CA LYS A 59 4.94 5.74 -18.55
C LYS A 59 3.51 6.23 -18.24
N GLY A 60 3.11 7.36 -18.84
CA GLY A 60 1.75 7.89 -18.78
C GLY A 60 1.53 9.03 -17.76
N LYS A 61 0.26 9.38 -17.55
CA LYS A 61 -0.18 10.50 -16.69
C LYS A 61 -0.65 10.02 -15.31
N ASN A 62 -0.80 10.96 -14.39
CA ASN A 62 -1.29 10.75 -13.02
C ASN A 62 -0.36 9.85 -12.20
N TRP A 63 0.94 10.05 -12.36
CA TRP A 63 1.92 9.44 -11.46
C TRP A 63 2.09 10.29 -10.20
N TRP A 64 2.25 9.59 -9.10
CA TRP A 64 2.47 10.15 -7.78
C TRP A 64 3.77 9.58 -7.23
N LYS A 65 4.54 10.43 -6.55
CA LYS A 65 5.82 10.11 -5.93
C LYS A 65 5.72 10.24 -4.41
N LEU A 66 6.22 9.25 -3.70
CA LEU A 66 6.55 9.29 -2.28
C LEU A 66 8.07 9.35 -2.16
N ASP A 67 8.58 10.33 -1.43
CA ASP A 67 10.01 10.48 -1.24
C ASP A 67 10.56 9.36 -0.33
N ALA A 68 11.80 8.96 -0.56
CA ALA A 68 12.55 8.12 0.38
C ALA A 68 12.59 8.76 1.78
N ASN A 69 12.86 7.96 2.80
CA ASN A 69 12.88 8.38 4.20
C ASN A 69 11.52 8.86 4.75
N THR A 70 10.41 8.54 4.08
CA THR A 70 9.06 8.77 4.60
C THR A 70 8.73 7.73 5.67
N GLU A 71 8.05 8.14 6.74
CA GLU A 71 7.67 7.25 7.83
C GLU A 71 6.64 6.21 7.38
N ILE A 72 6.83 4.97 7.86
CA ILE A 72 5.93 3.86 7.61
C ILE A 72 5.03 3.68 8.85
N PRO A 73 3.70 3.81 8.72
CA PRO A 73 2.76 3.52 9.80
C PRO A 73 2.94 2.11 10.37
N VAL A 74 2.69 1.95 11.67
CA VAL A 74 2.96 0.67 12.38
C VAL A 74 2.03 -0.46 11.92
N GLU A 75 0.88 -0.13 11.35
CA GLU A 75 -0.12 -1.06 10.83
C GLU A 75 0.31 -1.75 9.53
N VAL A 76 1.25 -1.17 8.79
CA VAL A 76 1.68 -1.70 7.50
C VAL A 76 3.16 -1.98 7.47
N GLU A 77 3.55 -2.88 6.57
CA GLU A 77 4.93 -3.15 6.24
C GLU A 77 5.15 -2.91 4.75
N LEU A 78 6.30 -2.31 4.42
CA LEU A 78 6.75 -2.14 3.06
C LEU A 78 7.78 -3.23 2.76
N ILE A 79 7.50 -4.07 1.77
CA ILE A 79 8.39 -5.13 1.30
C ILE A 79 8.74 -4.90 -0.17
N ASN A 80 9.96 -5.27 -0.57
CA ASN A 80 10.29 -5.46 -1.99
C ASN A 80 10.02 -6.92 -2.31
N ASP A 81 8.93 -7.18 -3.04
CA ASP A 81 8.51 -8.51 -3.43
C ASP A 81 9.14 -8.94 -4.76
N HIS A 82 9.40 -8.01 -5.68
CA HIS A 82 10.07 -8.31 -6.94
C HIS A 82 10.71 -7.10 -7.62
N SER A 83 12.03 -7.11 -7.83
CA SER A 83 12.77 -6.11 -8.61
C SER A 83 12.50 -4.66 -8.18
N TYR A 84 11.70 -3.92 -8.97
CA TYR A 84 11.29 -2.54 -8.70
C TYR A 84 9.88 -2.44 -8.11
N HIS A 85 9.21 -3.56 -7.86
CA HIS A 85 7.88 -3.63 -7.27
C HIS A 85 8.02 -3.69 -5.75
N TRP A 86 7.19 -2.89 -5.09
CA TRP A 86 7.17 -2.75 -3.64
C TRP A 86 5.73 -2.82 -3.16
N LEU A 87 5.49 -3.65 -2.15
CA LEU A 87 4.17 -3.95 -1.65
C LEU A 87 4.01 -3.36 -0.25
N TRP A 88 2.95 -2.56 -0.07
CA TRP A 88 2.47 -2.15 1.24
C TRP A 88 1.50 -3.22 1.73
N LYS A 89 1.96 -4.11 2.63
CA LYS A 89 1.15 -5.19 3.19
C LYS A 89 0.63 -4.83 4.58
N PRO A 90 -0.51 -5.37 5.04
CA PRO A 90 -0.87 -5.31 6.46
C PRO A 90 0.20 -6.04 7.28
N ARG A 91 0.57 -5.48 8.43
CA ARG A 91 1.58 -6.07 9.32
C ARG A 91 1.05 -7.27 10.10
N HIS A 92 -0.24 -7.24 10.46
CA HIS A 92 -0.96 -8.28 11.17
C HIS A 92 -2.41 -8.28 10.69
N ASN A 93 -3.17 -9.32 11.03
CA ASN A 93 -4.60 -9.31 10.78
C ASN A 93 -5.26 -8.14 11.51
N MET A 94 -6.10 -7.38 10.80
CA MET A 94 -6.76 -6.20 11.36
C MET A 94 -8.03 -5.86 10.57
N PRO A 95 -8.92 -5.01 11.09
CA PRO A 95 -10.01 -4.45 10.31
C PRO A 95 -9.53 -3.81 9.00
N LEU A 96 -10.24 -4.07 7.90
CA LEU A 96 -9.96 -3.45 6.61
C LEU A 96 -10.00 -1.92 6.70
N SER A 97 -10.88 -1.38 7.54
CA SER A 97 -10.99 0.04 7.87
C SER A 97 -9.67 0.60 8.40
N LYS A 98 -9.04 -0.10 9.36
CA LYS A 98 -7.75 0.27 9.95
C LYS A 98 -6.61 0.23 8.94
N TYR A 99 -6.58 -0.81 8.10
CA TYR A 99 -5.59 -0.92 7.03
C TYR A 99 -5.71 0.21 6.02
N LYS A 100 -6.94 0.53 5.58
CA LYS A 100 -7.20 1.68 4.69
C LYS A 100 -6.78 3.00 5.31
N ALA A 101 -7.05 3.22 6.60
CA ALA A 101 -6.64 4.45 7.30
C ALA A 101 -5.11 4.63 7.31
N ALA A 102 -4.35 3.55 7.53
CA ALA A 102 -2.89 3.59 7.44
C ALA A 102 -2.39 3.89 6.01
N LEU A 103 -3.06 3.37 4.99
CA LEU A 103 -2.74 3.69 3.59
C LEU A 103 -3.11 5.14 3.21
N THR A 104 -4.20 5.66 3.77
CA THR A 104 -4.60 7.07 3.60
C THR A 104 -3.57 8.02 4.21
N SER A 105 -3.01 7.69 5.39
CA SER A 105 -1.97 8.54 6.00
C SER A 105 -0.71 8.63 5.12
N ILE A 106 -0.31 7.53 4.49
CA ILE A 106 0.80 7.52 3.51
C ILE A 106 0.42 8.29 2.25
N ALA A 107 -0.80 8.14 1.74
CA ALA A 107 -1.27 8.86 0.54
C ALA A 107 -1.11 10.38 0.66
N ASN A 108 -1.25 10.94 1.86
CA ASN A 108 -1.08 12.37 2.11
C ASN A 108 0.37 12.86 1.91
N SER A 109 1.35 11.95 1.93
CA SER A 109 2.76 12.27 1.70
C SER A 109 3.16 12.17 0.21
N PHE A 110 2.27 11.68 -0.66
CA PHE A 110 2.53 11.59 -2.08
C PHE A 110 2.35 12.95 -2.77
N LYS A 111 3.22 13.24 -3.73
CA LYS A 111 3.15 14.41 -4.61
C LYS A 111 2.89 13.97 -6.04
N LYS A 112 2.00 14.67 -6.75
CA LYS A 112 1.75 14.39 -8.18
C LYS A 112 2.96 14.84 -9.01
N VAL A 113 3.39 13.98 -9.94
CA VAL A 113 4.58 14.21 -10.79
C VAL A 113 4.30 14.07 -12.29
N SER A 114 3.09 13.65 -12.70
CA SER A 114 2.64 13.68 -14.10
C SER A 114 1.13 13.80 -14.29
#